data_AF-A0A3R6J0B5-F1
#
_entry.id   AF-A0A3R6J0B5-F1
#
_cell.length_a   1.000
_cell.length_b   1.000
_cell.length_c   1.000
_cell.angle_alpha   90.00
_cell.angle_beta   90.00
_cell.angle_gamma   90.00
#
_symmetry.space_group_name_H-M   'P 1'
#
loop_
_entity.id
_entity.type
_entity.pdbx_description
1 polymer ?
#
loop_
_entity_poly.entity_id
_entity_poly.type
_entity_poly.pdbx_seq_one_letter_code
_entity_poly.pdbx_strand_id
1 'polypeptide(L)'
;MVLFDLPGTMGSDGVIAAISALDYLFVPIKADRLVLESTLNFATTINDRLVKTGVSALKSLHLFWNMVDRRERTTLYDVYQRGFSRLGLDCLGTRIPVRSNFTRDLSAAGGPVYRSTLFAPDAAFTGECGFDTFMGEIISLLKTE
;
A
#
# COMPACT_ATOMS: atom_id res chain seq x y z
N MET A 1 13.74 -4.67 8.88
CA MET A 1 12.88 -4.12 7.82
C MET A 1 13.34 -2.71 7.51
N VAL A 2 13.60 -2.39 6.25
CA VAL A 2 13.85 -1.03 5.77
C VAL A 2 12.70 -0.66 4.84
N LEU A 3 12.08 0.50 5.04
CA LEU A 3 10.99 0.97 4.20
C LEU A 3 11.51 2.07 3.27
N PHE A 4 11.24 1.92 1.99
CA PHE A 4 11.53 2.92 0.97
C PHE A 4 10.23 3.54 0.48
N ASP A 5 10.16 4.86 0.50
CA ASP A 5 9.11 5.60 -0.19
C ASP A 5 9.61 5.98 -1.59
N LEU A 6 9.00 5.38 -2.61
CA LEU A 6 9.43 5.52 -4.01
C LEU A 6 8.39 6.31 -4.81
N PRO A 7 8.82 7.13 -5.79
CA PRO A 7 7.88 7.81 -6.68
C PRO A 7 7.09 6.80 -7.51
N GLY A 8 5.79 7.05 -7.68
CA GLY A 8 4.87 6.16 -8.40
C GLY A 8 4.99 6.21 -9.93
N THR A 9 5.99 6.90 -10.49
CA THR A 9 6.16 7.06 -11.94
C THR A 9 7.33 6.24 -12.47
N MET A 10 7.08 5.36 -13.43
CA MET A 10 8.12 4.55 -14.09
C MET A 10 9.09 5.36 -14.96
N GLY A 11 8.75 6.62 -15.28
CA GLY A 11 9.52 7.45 -16.19
C GLY A 11 10.73 8.14 -15.58
N SER A 12 10.94 8.04 -14.26
CA SER A 12 12.15 8.56 -13.62
C SER A 12 13.27 7.53 -13.64
N ASP A 13 14.44 7.96 -14.13
CA ASP A 13 15.65 7.15 -14.18
C ASP A 13 15.94 6.53 -12.82
N GLY A 14 16.21 5.22 -12.82
CA GLY A 14 16.57 4.46 -11.62
C GLY A 14 15.40 3.87 -10.81
N VAL A 15 14.14 4.24 -11.06
CA VAL A 15 13.00 3.68 -10.29
C VAL A 15 12.87 2.17 -10.47
N ILE A 16 12.97 1.68 -11.71
CA ILE A 16 12.93 0.23 -11.99
C ILE A 16 14.08 -0.50 -11.32
N ALA A 17 15.29 0.09 -11.33
CA ALA A 17 16.45 -0.49 -10.67
C ALA A 17 16.24 -0.57 -9.14
N ALA A 18 15.70 0.50 -8.53
CA ALA A 18 15.37 0.51 -7.11
C ALA A 18 14.32 -0.54 -6.76
N ILE A 19 13.21 -0.62 -7.51
CA ILE A 19 12.17 -1.63 -7.31
C ILE A 19 12.72 -3.05 -7.46
N SER A 20 13.60 -3.29 -8.46
CA SER A 20 14.19 -4.60 -8.71
C SER A 20 15.11 -5.10 -7.58
N ALA A 21 15.55 -4.20 -6.70
CA ALA A 21 16.38 -4.50 -5.55
C ALA A 21 15.58 -4.66 -4.24
N LEU A 22 14.26 -4.41 -4.26
CA LEU A 22 13.40 -4.63 -3.10
C LEU A 22 13.00 -6.10 -2.98
N ASP A 23 12.79 -6.60 -1.76
CA ASP A 23 12.18 -7.92 -1.54
C ASP A 23 10.67 -7.90 -1.78
N TYR A 24 9.98 -6.83 -1.36
CA TYR A 24 8.52 -6.70 -1.41
C TYR A 24 8.12 -5.30 -1.87
N LEU A 25 7.08 -5.21 -2.69
CA LEU A 25 6.50 -3.95 -3.13
C LEU A 25 5.03 -3.84 -2.70
N PHE A 26 4.71 -2.80 -1.92
CA PHE A 26 3.35 -2.49 -1.50
C PHE A 26 2.85 -1.26 -2.25
N VAL A 27 1.77 -1.38 -3.02
CA VAL A 27 1.28 -0.31 -3.90
C VAL A 27 -0.09 0.19 -3.41
N PRO A 28 -0.21 1.46 -2.98
CA PRO A 28 -1.48 2.04 -2.59
C PRO A 28 -2.39 2.25 -3.81
N ILE A 29 -3.65 1.84 -3.70
CA ILE A 29 -4.71 2.10 -4.69
C ILE A 29 -5.82 2.96 -4.07
N LYS A 30 -6.37 3.88 -4.86
CA LYS A 30 -7.57 4.67 -4.50
C LYS A 30 -8.73 4.26 -5.40
N ALA A 31 -9.96 4.36 -4.89
CA ALA A 31 -11.19 4.08 -5.66
C ALA A 31 -11.56 5.22 -6.63
N ASP A 32 -10.56 5.82 -7.27
CA ASP A 32 -10.74 6.74 -8.39
C ASP A 32 -10.36 6.00 -9.68
N ARG A 33 -11.24 6.06 -10.69
CA ARG A 33 -11.08 5.27 -11.92
C ARG A 33 -9.76 5.53 -12.64
N LEU A 34 -9.33 6.80 -12.73
CA LEU A 34 -8.12 7.18 -13.44
C LEU A 34 -6.88 6.73 -12.67
N VAL A 35 -6.89 6.94 -11.35
CA VAL A 35 -5.80 6.52 -10.46
C VAL A 35 -5.66 4.99 -10.49
N LEU A 36 -6.78 4.28 -10.46
CA LEU A 36 -6.78 2.83 -10.46
C LEU A 36 -6.19 2.26 -11.76
N GLU A 37 -6.63 2.75 -12.91
CA GLU A 37 -6.13 2.29 -14.21
C GLU A 37 -4.61 2.48 -14.34
N SER A 38 -4.10 3.65 -13.96
CA SER A 38 -2.66 3.92 -13.94
C SER A 38 -1.91 2.99 -13.00
N THR A 39 -2.45 2.77 -11.79
CA THR A 39 -1.81 1.91 -10.78
C THR A 39 -1.81 0.45 -11.20
N LEU A 40 -2.86 -0.03 -11.86
CA LEU A 40 -2.92 -1.41 -12.37
C LEU A 40 -1.99 -1.64 -13.56
N ASN A 41 -1.87 -0.67 -14.46
CA ASN A 41 -0.90 -0.76 -15.55
C ASN A 41 0.53 -0.83 -15.01
N PHE A 42 0.84 -0.02 -13.99
CA PHE A 42 2.10 -0.08 -13.27
C PHE A 42 2.32 -1.45 -12.62
N ALA A 43 1.39 -1.87 -11.76
CA ALA A 43 1.51 -3.10 -10.99
C ALA A 43 1.62 -4.34 -11.89
N THR A 44 0.84 -4.41 -12.97
CA THR A 44 0.90 -5.50 -13.96
C THR A 44 2.26 -5.53 -14.65
N THR A 45 2.79 -4.36 -15.07
CA THR A 45 4.10 -4.27 -15.71
C THR A 45 5.22 -4.74 -14.79
N ILE A 46 5.20 -4.33 -13.52
CA ILE A 46 6.19 -4.76 -12.53
C ILE A 46 6.05 -6.26 -12.23
N ASN A 47 4.83 -6.74 -12.02
CA ASN A 47 4.56 -8.14 -11.73
C ASN A 47 5.05 -9.06 -12.86
N ASP A 48 4.74 -8.71 -14.11
CA ASP A 48 5.12 -9.51 -15.28
C ASP A 48 6.62 -9.44 -15.59
N ARG A 49 7.29 -8.31 -15.33
CA ARG A 49 8.70 -8.13 -15.69
C ARG A 49 9.68 -8.48 -14.58
N LEU A 50 9.32 -8.29 -13.32
CA LEU A 50 10.24 -8.38 -12.19
C LEU A 50 9.89 -9.53 -11.24
N VAL A 51 8.60 -9.79 -10.99
CA VAL A 51 8.15 -10.85 -10.08
C VAL A 51 8.11 -12.20 -10.80
N LYS A 52 7.29 -12.33 -11.85
CA LYS A 52 7.05 -13.61 -12.54
C LYS A 52 8.28 -14.17 -13.28
N THR A 53 9.17 -13.31 -13.72
CA THR A 53 10.38 -13.69 -14.46
C THR A 53 11.50 -14.17 -13.54
N GLY A 54 11.45 -13.84 -12.24
CA GLY A 54 12.50 -14.18 -11.27
C GLY A 54 13.86 -13.53 -11.54
N VAL A 55 13.92 -12.52 -12.41
CA VAL A 55 15.18 -11.82 -12.77
C VAL A 55 15.58 -10.74 -11.77
N SER A 56 14.75 -10.50 -10.76
CA SER A 56 14.96 -9.46 -9.75
C SER A 56 14.88 -10.04 -8.33
N ALA A 57 15.28 -9.24 -7.33
CA ALA A 57 15.12 -9.62 -5.92
C ALA A 57 13.65 -9.53 -5.44
N LEU A 58 12.76 -8.96 -6.27
CA LEU A 58 11.36 -8.74 -5.92
C LEU A 58 10.58 -10.06 -5.87
N LYS A 59 10.23 -10.47 -4.65
CA LYS A 59 9.55 -11.72 -4.35
C LYS A 59 8.06 -11.63 -4.61
N SER A 60 7.44 -10.53 -4.21
CA SER A 60 6.01 -10.30 -4.44
C SER A 60 5.62 -8.82 -4.48
N LEU A 61 4.47 -8.57 -5.10
CA LEU A 61 3.82 -7.28 -5.18
C LEU A 61 2.41 -7.40 -4.58
N HIS A 62 2.08 -6.52 -3.63
CA HIS A 62 0.76 -6.48 -3.00
C HIS A 62 0.13 -5.10 -3.12
N LEU A 63 -1.08 -5.04 -3.68
CA LEU A 63 -1.92 -3.85 -3.68
C LEU A 63 -2.58 -3.66 -2.31
N PHE A 64 -2.91 -2.43 -1.95
CA PHE A 64 -3.77 -2.17 -0.78
C PHE A 64 -4.63 -0.91 -0.97
N TRP A 65 -5.86 -0.97 -0.46
CA TRP A 65 -6.77 0.16 -0.55
C TRP A 65 -6.40 1.27 0.42
N ASN A 66 -6.21 2.48 -0.12
CA ASN A 66 -5.91 3.68 0.61
C ASN A 66 -7.00 4.74 0.39
N MET A 67 -7.18 5.63 1.37
CA MET A 67 -8.18 6.70 1.37
C MET A 67 -9.60 6.21 1.07
N VAL A 68 -9.97 5.05 1.60
CA VAL A 68 -11.31 4.48 1.43
C VAL A 68 -12.34 5.34 2.15
N ASP A 69 -13.39 5.75 1.44
CA ASP A 69 -14.55 6.34 2.09
C ASP A 69 -15.41 5.21 2.68
N ARG A 70 -15.58 5.20 4.00
CA ARG A 70 -16.43 4.21 4.70
C ARG A 70 -17.91 4.30 4.32
N ARG A 71 -18.32 5.41 3.70
CA ARG A 71 -19.69 5.63 3.22
C ARG A 71 -19.93 5.00 1.86
N GLU A 72 -18.87 4.70 1.10
CA GLU A 72 -19.00 4.05 -0.19
C GLU A 72 -19.41 2.59 -0.05
N ARG A 73 -20.18 2.10 -1.03
CA ARG A 73 -20.65 0.71 -1.03
C ARG A 73 -19.47 -0.24 -1.22
N THR A 74 -19.32 -1.18 -0.27
CA THR A 74 -18.34 -2.29 -0.30
C THR A 74 -18.29 -3.02 -1.64
N THR A 75 -19.43 -3.09 -2.34
CA THR A 75 -19.58 -3.80 -3.62
C THR A 75 -18.63 -3.34 -4.72
N LEU A 76 -18.25 -2.06 -4.77
CA LEU A 76 -17.32 -1.53 -5.79
C LEU A 76 -15.90 -2.09 -5.59
N TYR A 77 -15.42 -2.03 -4.36
CA TYR A 77 -14.11 -2.56 -3.98
C TYR A 77 -14.00 -4.05 -4.27
N ASP A 78 -15.07 -4.82 -4.03
CA ASP A 78 -15.10 -6.26 -4.30
C ASP A 78 -15.05 -6.57 -5.80
N VAL A 79 -15.67 -5.73 -6.64
CA VAL A 79 -15.57 -5.85 -8.10
C VAL A 79 -14.12 -5.62 -8.56
N TYR A 80 -13.47 -4.58 -8.06
CA TYR A 80 -12.08 -4.29 -8.40
C TYR A 80 -11.13 -5.37 -7.92
N GLN A 81 -11.31 -5.88 -6.70
CA GLN A 81 -10.48 -6.94 -6.14
C GLN A 81 -10.56 -8.23 -6.98
N ARG A 82 -11.75 -8.58 -7.48
CA ARG A 82 -11.89 -9.66 -8.47
C ARG A 82 -11.15 -9.38 -9.78
N GLY A 83 -11.09 -8.12 -10.21
CA GLY A 83 -10.30 -7.69 -11.35
C GLY A 83 -8.80 -7.88 -11.13
N PHE A 84 -8.29 -7.56 -9.94
CA PHE A 84 -6.87 -7.71 -9.60
C PHE A 84 -6.44 -9.17 -9.66
N SER A 85 -7.23 -10.08 -9.08
CA SER A 85 -6.92 -11.52 -9.12
C SER A 85 -6.84 -12.07 -10.54
N ARG A 86 -7.65 -11.54 -11.48
CA ARG A 86 -7.57 -11.94 -12.91
C ARG A 86 -6.28 -11.47 -13.59
N LEU A 87 -5.68 -10.38 -13.10
CA LEU A 87 -4.38 -9.88 -13.55
C LEU A 87 -3.21 -10.57 -12.83
N GLY A 88 -3.49 -11.50 -11.90
CA GLY A 88 -2.49 -12.12 -11.04
C GLY A 88 -1.84 -11.13 -10.08
N LEU A 89 -2.59 -10.10 -9.67
CA LEU A 89 -2.17 -9.11 -8.69
C LEU A 89 -2.85 -9.41 -7.35
N ASP A 90 -2.03 -9.59 -6.32
CA ASP A 90 -2.51 -9.77 -4.96
C ASP A 90 -2.90 -8.44 -4.34
N CYS A 91 -3.96 -8.44 -3.51
CA CYS A 91 -4.42 -7.28 -2.77
C CYS A 91 -4.66 -7.66 -1.32
N LEU A 92 -4.11 -6.87 -0.41
CA LEU A 92 -4.33 -7.00 1.02
C LEU A 92 -5.81 -6.83 1.36
N GLY A 93 -6.27 -7.52 2.42
CA GLY A 93 -7.66 -7.47 2.86
C GLY A 93 -8.01 -6.17 3.57
N THR A 94 -7.05 -5.57 4.27
CA THR A 94 -7.27 -4.33 5.00
C THR A 94 -7.49 -3.14 4.06
N ARG A 95 -8.44 -2.27 4.42
CA ARG A 95 -8.79 -1.05 3.69
C ARG A 95 -8.53 0.17 4.59
N ILE A 96 -7.53 0.98 4.24
CA ILE A 96 -7.17 2.16 5.01
C ILE A 96 -8.16 3.30 4.70
N PRO A 97 -8.91 3.80 5.69
CA PRO A 97 -9.92 4.81 5.47
C PRO A 97 -9.30 6.20 5.33
N VAL A 98 -10.01 7.11 4.66
CA VAL A 98 -9.67 8.53 4.74
C VAL A 98 -9.94 9.05 6.17
N ARG A 99 -8.93 9.69 6.78
CA ARG A 99 -9.00 10.32 8.11
C ARG A 99 -8.14 11.58 8.15
N SER A 100 -8.66 12.65 8.76
CA SER A 100 -7.90 13.90 8.96
C SER A 100 -6.72 13.75 9.93
N ASN A 101 -6.74 12.72 10.79
CA ASN A 101 -5.63 12.39 11.67
C ASN A 101 -4.33 12.08 10.90
N PHE A 102 -4.40 11.46 9.71
CA PHE A 102 -3.21 11.15 8.91
C PHE A 102 -2.47 12.40 8.40
N THR A 103 -3.13 13.57 8.39
CA THR A 103 -2.51 14.85 8.01
C THR A 103 -2.16 15.72 9.22
N ARG A 104 -2.38 15.24 10.44
CA ARG A 104 -2.09 16.00 11.66
C ARG A 104 -0.67 15.70 12.13
N ASP A 105 0.20 16.70 12.00
CA ASP A 105 1.56 16.67 12.53
C ASP A 105 1.58 16.82 14.06
N LEU A 106 2.76 16.61 14.65
CA LEU A 106 3.00 16.79 16.07
C LEU A 106 2.62 18.21 16.52
N SER A 107 1.81 18.30 17.57
CA SER A 107 1.45 19.55 18.22
C SER A 107 2.48 19.90 19.30
N ALA A 108 3.00 21.13 19.26
CA ALA A 108 3.88 21.65 20.33
C ALA A 108 3.16 21.77 21.69
N ALA A 109 1.83 21.87 21.68
CA ALA A 109 1.00 21.92 22.89
C ALA A 109 0.75 20.53 23.52
N GLY A 110 1.37 19.47 22.98
CA GLY A 110 1.08 18.09 23.35
C GLY A 110 -0.19 17.55 22.71
N GLY A 111 -0.52 16.30 23.03
CA GLY A 111 -1.68 15.57 22.52
C GLY A 111 -1.31 14.26 21.81
N PRO A 112 -2.31 13.57 21.24
CA PRO A 112 -2.07 12.31 20.54
C PRO A 112 -1.17 12.50 19.32
N VAL A 113 -0.27 11.54 19.11
CA VAL A 113 0.64 11.51 17.96
C VAL A 113 -0.06 10.81 16.80
N TYR A 114 -0.01 11.38 15.59
CA TYR A 114 -0.55 10.72 14.40
C TYR A 114 0.52 10.57 13.32
N ARG A 115 1.01 11.69 12.76
CA ARG A 115 2.10 11.68 11.78
C ARG A 115 3.43 12.02 12.45
N SER A 116 4.28 11.01 12.62
CA SER A 116 5.65 11.16 13.15
C SER A 116 6.57 10.05 12.65
N THR A 117 7.83 10.38 12.40
CA THR A 117 8.92 9.41 12.17
C THR A 117 9.70 9.09 13.46
N LEU A 118 9.44 9.82 14.55
CA LEU A 118 10.18 9.72 15.81
C LEU A 118 9.38 9.07 16.93
N PHE A 119 8.05 9.22 16.92
CA PHE A 119 7.17 8.74 17.97
C PHE A 119 6.12 7.79 17.42
N ALA A 120 5.73 6.82 18.25
CA ALA A 120 4.64 5.91 17.92
C ALA A 120 3.32 6.68 17.80
N PRO A 121 2.46 6.33 16.83
CA PRO A 121 1.13 6.89 16.72
C PRO A 121 0.24 6.45 17.89
N ASP A 122 -0.82 7.22 18.13
CA ASP A 122 -1.85 6.91 19.11
C ASP A 122 -2.50 5.54 18.85
N ALA A 123 -2.46 4.67 19.86
CA ALA A 123 -2.91 3.27 19.72
C ALA A 123 -4.42 3.13 19.50
N ALA A 124 -5.23 4.04 20.06
CA ALA A 124 -6.66 4.03 19.81
C ALA A 124 -6.95 4.36 18.34
N PHE A 125 -6.22 5.33 17.79
CA PHE A 125 -6.31 5.69 16.38
C PHE A 125 -5.87 4.55 15.45
N THR A 126 -4.73 3.90 15.69
CA THR A 126 -4.24 2.80 14.83
C THR A 126 -5.22 1.63 14.79
N GLY A 127 -5.82 1.29 15.93
CA GLY A 127 -6.89 0.29 16.01
C GLY A 127 -8.16 0.72 15.27
N GLU A 128 -8.61 1.97 15.48
CA GLU A 128 -9.87 2.46 14.89
C GLU A 128 -9.78 2.62 13.36
N CYS A 129 -8.61 3.01 12.82
CA CYS A 129 -8.40 3.15 11.39
C CYS A 129 -7.96 1.83 10.70
N GLY A 130 -7.69 0.77 11.47
CA GLY A 130 -7.29 -0.54 10.94
C GLY A 130 -5.82 -0.61 10.52
N PHE A 131 -5.00 0.36 10.92
CA PHE A 131 -3.57 0.36 10.58
C PHE A 131 -2.82 -0.79 11.26
N ASP A 132 -3.24 -1.18 12.47
CA ASP A 132 -2.66 -2.34 13.17
C ASP A 132 -2.89 -3.64 12.41
N THR A 133 -4.11 -3.84 11.87
CA THR A 133 -4.44 -5.00 11.03
C THR A 133 -3.62 -4.99 9.74
N PHE A 134 -3.50 -3.83 9.09
CA PHE A 134 -2.70 -3.67 7.87
C PHE A 134 -1.23 -4.02 8.11
N MET A 135 -0.63 -3.51 9.18
CA MET A 135 0.75 -3.85 9.54
C MET A 135 0.88 -5.33 9.91
N GLY A 136 -0.15 -5.93 10.54
CA GLY A 136 -0.22 -7.37 10.78
C GLY A 136 -0.20 -8.21 9.51
N GLU A 137 -0.94 -7.81 8.48
CA GLU A 137 -0.91 -8.46 7.15
C GLU A 137 0.48 -8.36 6.52
N ILE A 138 1.09 -7.17 6.52
CA ILE A 138 2.47 -6.97 6.01
C ILE A 138 3.45 -7.87 6.74
N ILE A 139 3.47 -7.84 8.08
CA ILE A 139 4.40 -8.63 8.88
C ILE A 139 4.19 -10.14 8.64
N SER A 140 2.96 -10.59 8.43
CA SER A 140 2.67 -12.00 8.13
C SER A 140 3.26 -12.42 6.79
N LEU A 141 3.16 -11.56 5.77
CA LEU A 141 3.81 -11.80 4.47
C LEU A 141 5.33 -11.85 4.59
N LEU A 142 5.93 -10.94 5.37
CA LEU A 142 7.37 -10.89 5.61
C LEU A 142 7.90 -12.09 6.41
N LYS A 143 7.05 -12.75 7.21
CA LYS A 143 7.40 -13.90 8.05
C LYS A 143 7.24 -15.25 7.35
N THR A 144 6.68 -15.29 6.15
CA THR A 144 6.42 -16.56 5.43
C THR A 144 7.71 -17.12 4.78
N GLU A 145 8.88 -16.84 5.38
CA GLU A 145 10.20 -17.37 5.02
C GLU A 145 10.91 -17.97 6.24
#